data_AF-A0A7W8JXE1-F1
#
_entry.id   AF-A0A7W8JXE1-F1
#
_cell.length_a   1.000
_cell.length_b   1.000
_cell.length_c   1.000
_cell.angle_alpha   90.00
_cell.angle_beta   90.00
_cell.angle_gamma   90.00
#
_symmetry.space_group_name_H-M   'P 1'
#
loop_
_entity.id
_entity.type
_entity.pdbx_description
1 polymer ?
#
loop_
_entity_poly.entity_id
_entity_poly.type
_entity_poly.pdbx_seq_one_letter_code
_entity_poly.pdbx_strand_id
1 'polypeptide(L)'
;MSSITEPQAVRLLEHPRVRRVLGCFQGKASTVAAAAGTLDVDLRVVHRDVTNLLAAGLLRIERAEPRAGRAVRWYRAASDAYFVPFHATRAISASRLEERFTERQDARFREAFVRAFERALEEQSPDREWGLRVYFDGERAQVDEGYADAELRGAITGWQGPTGPFLMGSPEYRLTPEQTREAQVTLIRLMGQLQSYHQENKRVGRGAPVLVRVGVAPLDEDVGG
;
A
#
# COMPACT_ATOMS: atom_id res chain seq x y z
N MET A 1 -21.27 -13.28 0.80
CA MET A 1 -20.31 -12.69 1.75
C MET A 1 -20.53 -13.32 3.11
N SER A 2 -19.52 -13.95 3.70
CA SER A 2 -19.63 -14.68 4.97
C SER A 2 -18.99 -13.90 6.12
N SER A 3 -19.72 -13.70 7.23
CA SER A 3 -19.17 -13.07 8.43
C SER A 3 -18.34 -14.07 9.23
N ILE A 4 -17.12 -13.69 9.62
CA ILE A 4 -16.14 -14.55 10.29
C ILE A 4 -15.78 -13.93 11.64
N THR A 5 -16.25 -14.55 12.72
CA THR A 5 -15.96 -14.16 14.11
C THR A 5 -15.09 -15.19 14.84
N GLU A 6 -14.93 -16.39 14.28
CA GLU A 6 -14.17 -17.48 14.90
C GLU A 6 -12.67 -17.11 15.02
N PRO A 7 -12.08 -17.09 16.24
CA PRO A 7 -10.75 -16.55 16.47
C PRO A 7 -9.64 -17.16 15.60
N GLN A 8 -9.70 -18.46 15.30
CA GLN A 8 -8.71 -19.10 14.43
C GLN A 8 -8.82 -18.60 12.98
N ALA A 9 -10.03 -18.51 12.44
CA ALA A 9 -10.29 -18.01 11.09
C ALA A 9 -9.92 -16.53 10.98
N VAL A 10 -10.23 -15.73 12.00
CA VAL A 10 -9.85 -14.31 12.08
C VAL A 10 -8.32 -14.15 12.03
N ARG A 11 -7.58 -14.87 12.87
CA ARG A 11 -6.11 -14.83 12.88
C ARG A 11 -5.49 -15.18 11.52
N LEU A 12 -6.08 -16.13 10.80
CA LEU A 12 -5.64 -16.50 9.45
C LEU A 12 -5.90 -15.35 8.46
N LEU A 13 -7.10 -14.75 8.50
CA LEU A 13 -7.47 -13.65 7.63
C LEU A 13 -6.69 -12.36 7.94
N GLU A 14 -6.21 -12.15 9.17
CA GLU A 14 -5.32 -11.03 9.53
C GLU A 14 -3.92 -11.15 8.89
N HIS A 15 -3.47 -12.35 8.54
CA HIS A 15 -2.12 -12.58 8.03
C HIS A 15 -2.00 -12.37 6.50
N PRO A 16 -1.21 -11.39 5.99
CA PRO A 16 -1.17 -11.05 4.56
C PRO A 16 -0.81 -12.20 3.62
N ARG A 17 0.17 -13.04 4.00
CA ARG A 17 0.54 -14.24 3.23
C ARG A 17 -0.64 -15.21 3.09
N VAL A 18 -1.36 -15.48 4.17
CA VAL A 18 -2.48 -16.43 4.18
C VAL A 18 -3.62 -15.91 3.30
N ARG A 19 -3.88 -14.58 3.31
CA ARG A 19 -4.82 -13.97 2.35
C ARG A 19 -4.42 -14.17 0.89
N ARG A 20 -3.12 -14.02 0.55
CA ARG A 20 -2.62 -14.30 -0.81
C ARG A 20 -2.82 -15.77 -1.21
N VAL A 21 -2.57 -16.70 -0.29
CA VAL A 21 -2.83 -18.13 -0.50
C VAL A 21 -4.32 -18.38 -0.73
N LEU A 22 -5.20 -17.86 0.13
CA LEU A 22 -6.65 -17.96 -0.01
C LEU A 22 -7.14 -17.41 -1.36
N GLY A 23 -6.58 -16.28 -1.81
CA GLY A 23 -6.89 -15.65 -3.09
C GLY A 23 -6.63 -16.55 -4.31
N CYS A 24 -5.69 -17.51 -4.22
CA CYS A 24 -5.43 -18.48 -5.30
C CYS A 24 -6.56 -19.50 -5.50
N PHE A 25 -7.51 -19.57 -4.56
CA PHE A 25 -8.66 -20.47 -4.59
C PHE A 25 -10.00 -19.72 -4.74
N GLN A 26 -9.97 -18.40 -4.94
CA GLN A 26 -11.16 -17.59 -5.22
C GLN A 26 -11.58 -17.74 -6.69
N GLY A 27 -12.89 -17.78 -6.93
CA GLY A 27 -13.49 -17.90 -8.26
C GLY A 27 -13.33 -19.27 -8.93
N LYS A 28 -12.20 -19.97 -8.75
CA LYS A 28 -11.92 -21.27 -9.36
C LYS A 28 -11.19 -22.22 -8.41
N ALA A 29 -11.51 -23.51 -8.52
CA ALA A 29 -10.76 -24.58 -7.86
C ALA A 29 -9.28 -24.56 -8.24
N SER A 30 -8.40 -24.76 -7.27
CA SER A 30 -6.95 -24.91 -7.52
C SER A 30 -6.33 -25.99 -6.63
N THR A 31 -5.11 -26.41 -6.96
CA THR A 31 -4.34 -27.35 -6.14
C THR A 31 -3.31 -26.61 -5.32
N VAL A 32 -2.81 -27.24 -4.25
CA VAL A 32 -1.72 -26.68 -3.43
C VAL A 32 -0.48 -26.40 -4.28
N ALA A 33 -0.14 -27.29 -5.21
CA ALA A 33 1.02 -27.13 -6.09
C ALA A 33 0.85 -25.96 -7.07
N ALA A 34 -0.34 -25.81 -7.65
CA ALA A 34 -0.63 -24.69 -8.53
C ALA A 34 -0.57 -23.35 -7.77
N ALA A 35 -1.14 -23.28 -6.56
CA ALA A 35 -1.05 -22.09 -5.72
C ALA A 35 0.39 -21.75 -5.32
N ALA A 36 1.22 -22.75 -5.00
CA ALA A 36 2.64 -22.56 -4.71
C ALA A 36 3.41 -22.00 -5.91
N GLY A 37 3.20 -22.55 -7.10
CA GLY A 37 3.81 -22.05 -8.33
C GLY A 37 3.37 -20.62 -8.68
N THR A 38 2.08 -20.30 -8.52
CA THR A 38 1.55 -18.94 -8.77
C THR A 38 2.13 -17.89 -7.83
N LEU A 39 2.38 -18.26 -6.57
CA LEU A 39 2.87 -17.34 -5.55
C LEU A 39 4.39 -17.30 -5.41
N ASP A 40 5.10 -18.22 -6.07
CA ASP A 40 6.53 -18.46 -5.87
C ASP A 40 6.89 -18.65 -4.38
N VAL A 41 6.12 -19.52 -3.71
CA VAL A 41 6.29 -19.84 -2.28
C VAL A 41 6.51 -21.34 -2.13
N ASP A 42 7.36 -21.72 -1.16
CA ASP A 42 7.62 -23.12 -0.82
C ASP A 42 6.32 -23.92 -0.60
N LEU A 43 6.27 -25.10 -1.24
CA LEU A 43 5.09 -25.96 -1.25
C LEU A 43 4.64 -26.37 0.16
N ARG A 44 5.55 -26.59 1.11
CA ARG A 44 5.21 -26.95 2.49
C ARG A 44 4.56 -25.79 3.22
N VAL A 45 5.01 -24.56 2.96
CA VAL A 45 4.40 -23.35 3.53
C VAL A 45 2.98 -23.20 3.02
N VAL A 46 2.75 -23.34 1.71
CA VAL A 46 1.40 -23.27 1.13
C VAL A 46 0.53 -24.43 1.63
N HIS A 47 1.06 -25.65 1.73
CA HIS A 47 0.32 -26.78 2.27
C HIS A 47 -0.13 -26.55 3.73
N ARG A 48 0.74 -25.99 4.57
CA ARG A 48 0.39 -25.62 5.95
C ARG A 48 -0.72 -24.57 5.97
N ASP A 49 -0.58 -23.52 5.17
CA ASP A 49 -1.58 -22.45 5.11
C ASP A 49 -2.93 -22.98 4.59
N VAL A 50 -2.95 -23.84 3.55
CA VAL A 50 -4.16 -24.52 3.05
C VAL A 50 -4.79 -25.44 4.08
N THR A 51 -3.99 -26.20 4.84
CA THR A 51 -4.49 -27.08 5.90
C THR A 51 -5.20 -26.26 6.99
N ASN A 52 -4.59 -25.16 7.42
CA ASN A 52 -5.17 -24.27 8.42
C ASN A 52 -6.45 -23.58 7.91
N LEU A 53 -6.45 -23.15 6.65
CA LEU A 53 -7.62 -22.54 6.01
C LEU A 53 -8.78 -23.55 5.87
N LEU A 54 -8.50 -24.80 5.53
CA LEU A 54 -9.49 -25.87 5.45
C LEU A 54 -10.08 -26.16 6.84
N ALA A 55 -9.22 -26.29 7.87
CA ALA A 55 -9.65 -26.51 9.24
C ALA A 55 -10.51 -25.36 9.78
N ALA A 56 -10.23 -24.13 9.36
CA ALA A 56 -11.00 -22.93 9.71
C ALA A 56 -12.27 -22.73 8.86
N GLY A 57 -12.61 -23.68 7.97
CA GLY A 57 -13.78 -23.56 7.08
C GLY A 57 -13.68 -22.46 6.01
N LEU A 58 -12.49 -21.90 5.80
CA LEU A 58 -12.22 -20.86 4.80
C LEU A 58 -11.96 -21.48 3.41
N LEU A 59 -11.51 -22.73 3.36
CA LEU A 59 -11.46 -23.53 2.15
C LEU A 59 -12.39 -24.73 2.26
N ARG A 60 -12.78 -25.27 1.11
CA ARG A 60 -13.44 -26.58 0.97
C ARG A 60 -12.75 -27.40 -0.11
N ILE A 61 -12.79 -28.72 0.03
CA ILE A 61 -12.39 -29.63 -1.04
C ILE A 61 -13.54 -29.68 -2.04
N GLU A 62 -13.29 -29.29 -3.29
CA GLU A 62 -14.29 -29.33 -4.35
C GLU A 62 -14.29 -30.68 -5.08
N ARG A 63 -13.10 -31.25 -5.30
CA ARG A 63 -12.94 -32.60 -5.85
C ARG A 63 -11.59 -33.19 -5.50
N ALA A 64 -11.49 -34.52 -5.58
CA ALA A 64 -10.22 -35.23 -5.50
C ALA A 64 -10.07 -36.09 -6.76
N GLU A 65 -8.97 -35.92 -7.48
CA GLU A 65 -8.66 -36.68 -8.69
C GLU A 65 -7.64 -37.77 -8.37
N PRO A 66 -7.91 -39.03 -8.76
CA PRO A 66 -6.92 -40.09 -8.63
C PRO A 66 -5.76 -39.82 -9.60
N ARG A 67 -4.53 -40.09 -9.13
CA ARG A 67 -3.33 -40.17 -9.96
C ARG A 67 -2.51 -41.38 -9.50
N ALA A 68 -1.66 -41.92 -10.38
CA ALA A 68 -0.70 -42.95 -9.99
C ALA A 68 0.12 -42.46 -8.79
N GLY A 69 -0.09 -43.08 -7.62
CA GLY A 69 0.38 -42.60 -6.33
C GLY A 69 -0.74 -41.98 -5.48
N ARG A 70 -0.62 -40.68 -5.14
CA ARG A 70 -1.49 -40.01 -4.14
C ARG A 70 -2.53 -39.13 -4.80
N ALA A 71 -3.82 -39.28 -4.51
CA ALA A 71 -4.87 -38.41 -5.05
C ALA A 71 -4.55 -36.90 -4.90
N VAL A 72 -4.84 -36.12 -5.95
CA VAL A 72 -4.70 -34.66 -5.97
C VAL A 72 -6.02 -34.04 -5.53
N ARG A 73 -5.99 -33.24 -4.46
CA ARG A 73 -7.16 -32.49 -4.00
C ARG A 73 -7.19 -31.11 -4.65
N TRP A 74 -8.38 -30.76 -5.12
CA TRP A 74 -8.72 -29.44 -5.61
C TRP A 74 -9.53 -28.72 -4.54
N TYR A 75 -9.07 -27.53 -4.19
CA TYR A 75 -9.62 -26.69 -3.14
C TYR A 75 -10.25 -25.45 -3.75
N ARG A 76 -11.30 -24.96 -3.10
CA ARG A 76 -11.95 -23.69 -3.44
C ARG A 76 -12.24 -22.89 -2.17
N ALA A 77 -12.22 -21.57 -2.28
CA ALA A 77 -12.73 -20.70 -1.23
C ALA A 77 -14.17 -21.10 -0.86
N ALA A 78 -14.46 -21.16 0.43
CA ALA A 78 -15.80 -21.48 0.92
C ALA A 78 -16.81 -20.37 0.61
N SER A 79 -16.34 -19.14 0.39
CA SER A 79 -17.14 -17.97 0.05
C SER A 79 -16.39 -17.07 -0.93
N ASP A 80 -17.11 -16.29 -1.74
CA ASP A 80 -16.50 -15.32 -2.66
C ASP A 80 -15.90 -14.13 -1.90
N ALA A 81 -16.42 -13.82 -0.71
CA ALA A 81 -15.94 -12.75 0.15
C ALA A 81 -16.14 -13.07 1.64
N TYR A 82 -15.19 -12.65 2.46
CA TYR A 82 -15.22 -12.79 3.91
C TYR A 82 -15.28 -11.41 4.56
N PHE A 83 -16.17 -11.24 5.53
CA PHE A 83 -16.25 -10.05 6.36
C PHE A 83 -15.75 -10.41 7.76
N VAL A 84 -14.76 -9.67 8.28
CA VAL A 84 -14.25 -9.85 9.64
C VAL A 84 -14.58 -8.60 10.43
N PRO A 85 -15.51 -8.64 11.39
CA PRO A 85 -15.82 -7.47 12.19
C PRO A 85 -14.66 -7.14 13.14
N PHE A 86 -14.41 -5.85 13.37
CA PHE A 86 -13.28 -5.40 14.19
C PHE A 86 -13.28 -5.98 15.61
N HIS A 87 -14.44 -6.15 16.24
CA HIS A 87 -14.53 -6.75 17.57
C HIS A 87 -14.03 -8.21 17.63
N ALA A 88 -13.93 -8.89 16.49
CA ALA A 88 -13.38 -10.24 16.40
C ALA A 88 -11.87 -10.26 16.10
N THR A 89 -11.30 -9.12 15.70
CA THR A 89 -9.86 -8.95 15.44
C THR A 89 -9.08 -8.68 16.72
N ARG A 90 -7.75 -8.87 16.69
CA ARG A 90 -6.88 -8.40 17.78
C ARG A 90 -6.71 -6.88 17.80
N ALA A 91 -7.23 -6.18 16.80
CA ALA A 91 -7.27 -4.73 16.81
C ALA A 91 -8.38 -4.28 17.77
N ILE A 92 -7.99 -3.48 18.77
CA ILE A 92 -8.91 -2.91 19.78
C ILE A 92 -9.95 -1.98 19.11
N SER A 93 -9.65 -1.49 17.90
CA SER A 93 -10.51 -0.64 17.07
C SER A 93 -10.10 -0.70 15.59
N ALA A 94 -10.98 -0.22 14.70
CA ALA A 94 -10.67 0.02 13.28
C ALA A 94 -9.44 0.92 13.10
N SER A 95 -9.36 1.99 13.90
CA SER A 95 -8.29 3.00 13.84
C SER A 95 -6.90 2.38 14.03
N ARG A 96 -6.71 1.48 15.00
CA ARG A 96 -5.39 0.85 15.23
C ARG A 96 -4.94 -0.11 14.14
N LEU A 97 -5.88 -0.72 13.40
CA LEU A 97 -5.53 -1.57 12.27
C LEU A 97 -5.10 -0.71 11.08
N GLU A 98 -5.87 0.35 10.79
CA GLU A 98 -5.52 1.35 9.78
C GLU A 98 -4.19 2.03 10.08
N GLU A 99 -3.92 2.41 11.33
CA GLU A 99 -2.63 2.95 11.78
C GLU A 99 -1.48 2.01 11.42
N ARG A 100 -1.55 0.72 11.79
CA ARG A 100 -0.45 -0.24 11.50
C ARG A 100 -0.23 -0.50 10.00
N PHE A 101 -1.29 -0.49 9.20
CA PHE A 101 -1.15 -0.62 7.74
C PHE A 101 -0.60 0.66 7.11
N THR A 102 -1.02 1.81 7.61
CA THR A 102 -0.59 3.14 7.16
C THR A 102 0.86 3.37 7.53
N GLU A 103 1.26 3.21 8.79
CA GLU A 103 2.65 3.33 9.27
C GLU A 103 3.64 2.53 8.43
N ARG A 104 3.31 1.28 8.09
CA ARG A 104 4.17 0.43 7.25
C ARG A 104 4.28 0.95 5.83
N GLN A 105 3.19 1.43 5.24
CA GLN A 105 3.24 2.02 3.90
C GLN A 105 3.97 3.36 3.90
N ASP A 106 3.82 4.14 4.96
CA ASP A 106 4.43 5.46 5.12
C ASP A 106 5.93 5.33 5.30
N ALA A 107 6.37 4.36 6.11
CA ALA A 107 7.78 4.01 6.23
C ALA A 107 8.37 3.60 4.88
N ARG A 108 7.70 2.70 4.13
CA ARG A 108 8.18 2.27 2.81
C ARG A 108 8.21 3.40 1.78
N PHE A 109 7.20 4.29 1.82
CA PHE A 109 7.16 5.46 0.95
C PHE A 109 8.33 6.40 1.26
N ARG A 110 8.52 6.76 2.53
CA ARG A 110 9.60 7.64 2.96
C ARG A 110 10.96 7.09 2.58
N GLU A 111 11.17 5.80 2.81
CA GLU A 111 12.43 5.12 2.45
C GLU A 111 12.66 5.08 0.92
N ALA A 112 11.61 4.88 0.12
CA ALA A 112 11.70 4.94 -1.34
C ALA A 112 11.96 6.37 -1.85
N PHE A 113 11.32 7.36 -1.24
CA PHE A 113 11.52 8.78 -1.54
C PHE A 113 12.97 9.19 -1.27
N VAL A 114 13.48 8.96 -0.05
CA VAL A 114 14.84 9.36 0.36
C VAL A 114 15.87 8.78 -0.60
N ARG A 115 15.79 7.49 -0.92
CA ARG A 115 16.71 6.85 -1.88
C ARG A 115 16.65 7.47 -3.27
N ALA A 116 15.45 7.76 -3.77
CA ALA A 116 15.29 8.36 -5.10
C ALA A 116 15.80 9.80 -5.14
N PHE A 117 15.58 10.54 -4.04
CA PHE A 117 16.05 11.90 -3.86
C PHE A 117 17.58 11.98 -3.76
N GLU A 118 18.19 11.21 -2.86
CA GLU A 118 19.65 11.15 -2.67
C GLU A 118 20.37 10.79 -3.97
N ARG A 119 19.87 9.78 -4.68
CA ARG A 119 20.39 9.40 -5.99
C ARG A 119 20.34 10.57 -6.99
N ALA A 120 19.22 11.26 -7.06
CA ALA A 120 19.07 12.38 -7.98
C ALA A 120 19.93 13.59 -7.58
N LEU A 121 20.12 13.81 -6.27
CA LEU A 121 21.02 14.83 -5.75
C LEU A 121 22.47 14.56 -6.17
N GLU A 122 22.95 13.32 -5.94
CA GLU A 122 24.28 12.87 -6.33
C GLU A 122 24.51 12.97 -7.85
N GLU A 123 23.52 12.55 -8.65
CA GLU A 123 23.64 12.52 -10.11
C GLU A 123 23.58 13.91 -10.76
N GLN A 124 22.78 14.84 -10.23
CA GLN A 124 22.50 16.13 -10.89
C GLN A 124 23.32 17.29 -10.35
N SER A 125 23.76 17.21 -9.09
CA SER A 125 24.40 18.31 -8.40
C SER A 125 25.53 17.82 -7.47
N PRO A 126 26.52 17.05 -7.97
CA PRO A 126 27.56 16.46 -7.13
C PRO A 126 28.41 17.48 -6.37
N ASP A 127 28.55 18.68 -6.92
CA ASP A 127 29.37 19.76 -6.36
C ASP A 127 28.55 20.85 -5.63
N ARG A 128 27.22 20.69 -5.52
CA ARG A 128 26.37 21.68 -4.85
C ARG A 128 25.89 21.15 -3.50
N GLU A 129 25.99 22.01 -2.50
CA GLU A 129 25.53 21.69 -1.16
C GLU A 129 24.01 21.86 -1.05
N TRP A 130 23.33 20.76 -0.72
CA TRP A 130 21.91 20.74 -0.35
C TRP A 130 21.80 20.69 1.17
N GLY A 131 20.91 21.49 1.74
CA GLY A 131 20.72 21.50 3.19
C GLY A 131 19.51 22.29 3.65
N LEU A 132 19.45 22.48 4.96
CA LEU A 132 18.43 23.28 5.63
C LEU A 132 18.79 24.76 5.50
N ARG A 133 17.91 25.57 4.90
CA ARG A 133 18.06 27.03 4.87
C ARG A 133 17.13 27.63 5.91
N VAL A 134 17.71 28.44 6.79
CA VAL A 134 16.98 29.19 7.82
C VAL A 134 17.11 30.67 7.48
N TYR A 135 15.99 31.34 7.28
CA TYR A 135 15.93 32.76 6.93
C TYR A 135 14.84 33.48 7.72
N PHE A 136 14.92 34.80 7.79
CA PHE A 136 14.01 35.61 8.59
C PHE A 136 13.25 36.58 7.70
N ASP A 137 11.92 36.59 7.81
CA ASP A 137 11.03 37.46 7.04
C ASP A 137 10.64 38.76 7.79
N GLY A 138 11.37 39.08 8.85
CA GLY A 138 11.17 40.27 9.69
C GLY A 138 10.48 39.97 11.03
N GLU A 139 9.72 38.88 11.13
CA GLU A 139 9.04 38.51 12.39
C GLU A 139 9.25 37.04 12.77
N ARG A 140 9.44 36.14 11.80
CA ARG A 140 9.54 34.69 12.06
C ARG A 140 10.75 34.10 11.36
N ALA A 141 11.31 33.07 12.00
CA ALA A 141 12.25 32.17 11.32
C ALA A 141 11.44 31.28 10.36
N GLN A 142 11.83 31.29 9.11
CA GLN A 142 11.36 30.41 8.06
C GLN A 142 12.42 29.35 7.80
N VAL A 143 11.97 28.14 7.51
CA VAL A 143 12.85 26.99 7.29
C VAL A 143 12.39 26.27 6.03
N ASP A 144 13.31 26.05 5.09
CA ASP A 144 13.11 25.17 3.95
C ASP A 144 14.35 24.31 3.67
N GLU A 145 14.24 23.38 2.72
CA GLU A 145 15.35 22.62 2.19
C GLU A 145 15.67 23.11 0.78
N GLY A 146 16.95 23.32 0.49
CA GLY A 146 17.38 23.88 -0.78
C GLY A 146 18.89 23.83 -0.98
N TYR A 147 19.33 24.18 -2.18
CA TYR A 147 20.74 24.46 -2.42
C TYR A 147 21.14 25.77 -1.74
N ALA A 148 22.34 25.82 -1.18
CA ALA A 148 22.84 27.00 -0.45
C ALA A 148 22.84 28.30 -1.29
N ASP A 149 23.04 28.17 -2.60
CA ASP A 149 23.12 29.28 -3.56
C ASP A 149 21.78 29.60 -4.26
N ALA A 150 20.72 28.85 -3.99
CA ALA A 150 19.43 29.06 -4.64
C ALA A 150 18.68 30.25 -4.03
N GLU A 151 17.94 30.98 -4.86
CA GLU A 151 17.01 32.00 -4.39
C GLU A 151 15.97 31.41 -3.42
N LEU A 152 15.48 32.24 -2.49
CA LEU A 152 14.40 31.85 -1.58
C LEU A 152 13.06 31.92 -2.33
N ARG A 153 12.56 30.75 -2.77
CA ARG A 153 11.26 30.60 -3.43
C ARG A 153 10.49 29.45 -2.78
N GLY A 154 9.16 29.60 -2.69
CA GLY A 154 8.31 28.51 -2.20
C GLY A 154 8.41 27.29 -3.11
N ALA A 155 8.56 26.09 -2.53
CA ALA A 155 8.74 24.85 -3.30
C ALA A 155 7.60 24.58 -4.32
N ILE A 156 6.39 25.04 -4.03
CA ILE A 156 5.23 24.92 -4.93
C ILE A 156 5.31 25.89 -6.12
N THR A 157 5.85 27.09 -5.92
CA THR A 157 5.91 28.13 -6.96
C THR A 157 7.16 28.04 -7.82
N GLY A 158 8.19 27.33 -7.36
CA GLY A 158 9.38 27.03 -8.14
C GLY A 158 10.27 26.01 -7.45
N TRP A 159 10.02 24.72 -7.70
CA TRP A 159 10.91 23.64 -7.26
C TRP A 159 12.34 23.88 -7.76
N GLN A 160 13.29 23.92 -6.83
CA GLN A 160 14.71 24.19 -7.10
C GLN A 160 15.63 23.01 -6.74
N GLY A 161 15.06 21.90 -6.29
CA GLY A 161 15.81 20.68 -5.95
C GLY A 161 16.05 19.74 -7.13
N PRO A 162 16.68 18.58 -6.87
CA PRO A 162 16.90 17.59 -7.91
C PRO A 162 15.58 17.12 -8.51
N THR A 163 15.57 16.79 -9.80
CA THR A 163 14.38 16.38 -10.53
C THR A 163 14.32 14.86 -10.66
N GLY A 164 13.14 14.25 -10.52
CA GLY A 164 13.02 12.81 -10.68
C GLY A 164 11.62 12.28 -10.40
N PRO A 165 11.41 10.95 -10.49
CA PRO A 165 10.12 10.31 -10.26
C PRO A 165 9.82 10.18 -8.75
N PHE A 166 10.01 11.26 -8.00
CA PHE A 166 9.72 11.37 -6.59
C PHE A 166 9.08 12.72 -6.31
N LEU A 167 8.16 12.74 -5.36
CA LEU A 167 7.54 13.95 -4.84
C LEU A 167 7.07 13.64 -3.43
N MET A 168 7.44 14.49 -2.48
CA MET A 168 6.91 14.44 -1.13
C MET A 168 6.56 15.85 -0.71
N GLY A 169 5.33 16.04 -0.26
CA GLY A 169 4.84 17.31 0.26
C GLY A 169 3.57 17.08 1.04
N SER A 170 3.42 17.80 2.13
CA SER A 170 2.19 17.82 2.93
C SER A 170 1.75 19.27 3.13
N PRO A 171 1.49 20.01 2.04
CA PRO A 171 1.08 21.40 2.16
C PRO A 171 -0.31 21.50 2.79
N GLU A 172 -0.50 22.53 3.61
CA GLU A 172 -1.79 22.90 4.15
C GLU A 172 -2.39 24.04 3.31
N TYR A 173 -3.66 23.90 2.96
CA TYR A 173 -4.41 24.90 2.18
C TYR A 173 -5.73 25.20 2.88
N ARG A 174 -6.14 26.47 2.81
CA ARG A 174 -7.50 26.88 3.20
C ARG A 174 -8.42 26.75 1.99
N LEU A 175 -9.31 25.77 2.00
CA LEU A 175 -10.25 25.46 0.92
C LEU A 175 -11.68 25.49 1.44
N THR A 176 -12.64 25.86 0.59
CA THR A 176 -14.07 25.68 0.91
C THR A 176 -14.45 24.19 0.86
N PRO A 177 -15.59 23.78 1.44
CA PRO A 177 -16.09 22.40 1.31
C PRO A 177 -16.26 21.96 -0.16
N GLU A 178 -16.70 22.86 -1.04
CA GLU A 178 -16.84 22.61 -2.48
C GLU A 178 -15.48 22.36 -3.14
N GLN A 179 -14.49 23.21 -2.85
CA GLN A 179 -13.13 23.06 -3.38
C GLN A 179 -12.45 21.79 -2.84
N THR A 180 -12.68 21.44 -1.59
CA THR A 180 -12.18 20.20 -0.98
C THR A 180 -12.75 18.97 -1.69
N ARG A 181 -14.06 18.99 -2.01
CA ARG A 181 -14.71 17.93 -2.79
C ARG A 181 -14.16 17.85 -4.21
N GLU A 182 -13.89 18.98 -4.85
CA GLU A 182 -13.27 19.02 -6.18
C GLU A 182 -11.85 18.43 -6.18
N ALA A 183 -11.04 18.78 -5.17
CA ALA A 183 -9.72 18.19 -4.97
C ALA A 183 -9.81 16.66 -4.77
N GLN A 184 -10.74 16.20 -3.93
CA GLN A 184 -10.99 14.76 -3.72
C GLN A 184 -11.32 14.04 -5.04
N VAL A 185 -12.24 14.59 -5.85
CA VAL A 185 -12.60 14.01 -7.16
C VAL A 185 -11.40 13.96 -8.09
N THR A 186 -10.57 15.00 -8.10
CA THR A 186 -9.35 15.06 -8.91
C THR A 186 -8.36 13.96 -8.51
N LEU A 187 -8.13 13.76 -7.21
CA LEU A 187 -7.28 12.68 -6.71
C LEU A 187 -7.83 11.29 -7.07
N ILE A 188 -9.16 11.09 -7.00
CA ILE A 188 -9.81 9.84 -7.42
C ILE A 188 -9.58 9.57 -8.92
N ARG A 189 -9.72 10.60 -9.76
CA ARG A 189 -9.47 10.49 -11.21
C ARG A 189 -8.01 10.11 -11.49
N LEU A 190 -7.06 10.75 -10.81
CA LEU A 190 -5.64 10.40 -10.89
C LEU A 190 -5.40 8.94 -10.52
N MET A 191 -5.94 8.45 -9.40
CA MET A 191 -5.83 7.05 -9.00
C MET A 191 -6.43 6.09 -10.03
N GLY A 192 -7.58 6.44 -10.62
CA GLY A 192 -8.21 5.64 -11.69
C GLY A 192 -7.35 5.56 -12.95
N GLN A 193 -6.69 6.66 -13.33
CA GLN A 193 -5.74 6.68 -14.44
C GLN A 193 -4.52 5.80 -14.16
N LEU A 194 -3.91 5.94 -12.98
CA LEU A 194 -2.76 5.13 -12.57
C LEU A 194 -3.09 3.63 -12.49
N GLN A 195 -4.29 3.29 -12.02
CA GLN A 195 -4.78 1.91 -12.00
C GLN A 195 -4.90 1.34 -13.42
N SER A 196 -5.35 2.15 -14.38
CA SER A 196 -5.44 1.73 -15.78
C SER A 196 -4.06 1.43 -16.37
N TYR A 197 -3.07 2.31 -16.14
CA TYR A 197 -1.68 2.06 -16.52
C TYR A 197 -1.11 0.81 -15.86
N HIS A 198 -1.38 0.61 -14.56
CA HIS A 198 -0.95 -0.59 -13.85
C HIS A 198 -1.48 -1.88 -14.49
N GLN A 199 -2.77 -1.94 -14.83
CA GLN A 199 -3.35 -3.13 -15.44
C GLN A 199 -2.79 -3.41 -16.83
N GLU A 200 -2.60 -2.38 -17.65
CA GLU A 200 -1.98 -2.53 -18.97
C GLU A 200 -0.53 -3.04 -18.83
N ASN A 201 0.25 -2.41 -17.97
CA ASN A 201 1.65 -2.76 -17.74
C ASN A 201 1.81 -4.18 -17.17
N LYS A 202 0.93 -4.57 -16.24
CA LYS A 202 0.91 -5.91 -15.65
C LYS A 202 0.62 -7.01 -16.68
N ARG A 203 -0.25 -6.76 -17.66
CA ARG A 203 -0.59 -7.75 -18.72
C ARG A 203 0.61 -8.07 -19.61
N VAL A 204 1.44 -7.07 -19.89
CA VAL A 204 2.61 -7.21 -20.79
C VAL A 204 3.94 -7.36 -20.03
N GLY A 205 3.90 -7.45 -18.69
CA GLY A 205 5.08 -7.65 -17.84
C GLY A 205 6.08 -6.49 -17.82
N ARG A 206 5.62 -5.24 -18.00
CA ARG A 206 6.47 -4.04 -18.02
C ARG A 206 6.25 -3.15 -16.79
N GLY A 207 7.14 -2.18 -16.60
CA GLY A 207 7.02 -1.13 -15.59
C GLY A 207 7.65 -1.49 -14.24
N ALA A 208 8.15 -0.47 -13.54
CA ALA A 208 8.66 -0.60 -12.19
C ALA A 208 7.52 -0.37 -11.17
N PRO A 209 7.58 -1.02 -9.99
CA PRO A 209 6.65 -0.71 -8.92
C PRO A 209 6.89 0.71 -8.40
N VAL A 210 5.82 1.50 -8.29
CA VAL A 210 5.83 2.84 -7.68
C VAL A 210 4.79 2.85 -6.57
N LEU A 211 5.13 3.46 -5.44
CA LEU A 211 4.19 3.72 -4.35
C LEU A 211 3.71 5.17 -4.48
N VAL A 212 2.41 5.34 -4.70
CA VAL A 212 1.78 6.66 -4.78
C VAL A 212 0.97 6.91 -3.52
N ARG A 213 1.23 8.04 -2.86
CA ARG A 213 0.50 8.54 -1.69
C ARG A 213 -0.33 9.74 -2.11
N VAL A 214 -1.64 9.67 -1.88
CA VAL A 214 -2.58 10.77 -2.11
C VAL A 214 -3.55 10.84 -0.94
N GLY A 215 -3.95 12.04 -0.58
CA GLY A 215 -4.90 12.25 0.52
C GLY A 215 -5.40 13.68 0.53
N VAL A 216 -6.62 13.86 1.02
CA VAL A 216 -7.19 15.15 1.39
C VAL A 216 -8.06 14.89 2.60
N ALA A 217 -7.86 15.66 3.66
CA ALA A 217 -8.65 15.58 4.89
C ALA A 217 -8.84 17.00 5.43
N PRO A 218 -10.03 17.35 5.95
CA PRO A 218 -10.17 18.56 6.74
C PRO A 218 -9.33 18.42 8.01
N LEU A 219 -8.74 19.54 8.45
CA LEU A 219 -8.10 19.66 9.75
C LEU A 219 -9.07 20.34 10.71
N ASP A 220 -9.20 19.82 11.92
CA ASP A 220 -9.88 20.54 13.00
C ASP A 220 -8.96 21.68 13.44
N GLU A 221 -9.51 22.86 13.75
CA GLU A 221 -8.73 24.09 14.06
C GLU A 221 -7.77 23.94 15.25
N ASP A 222 -7.90 22.87 16.05
CA ASP A 222 -7.08 22.55 17.23
C ASP A 222 -5.91 21.57 16.97
N VAL A 223 -5.70 21.11 15.73
CA VAL A 223 -4.56 20.24 15.39
C VAL A 223 -3.48 21.05 14.66
N GLY A 224 -2.92 22.06 15.34
CA GLY A 224 -1.85 22.89 14.78
C GLY A 224 -1.02 23.56 15.87
N GLY A 225 0.12 22.94 16.20
CA GLY A 225 1.25 23.54 16.92
C GLY A 225 2.44 23.66 15.98
#